data_AF-A0A7Y4VTY1-F1
#
_entry.id   AF-A0A7Y4VTY1-F1
#
_cell.length_a   1.000
_cell.length_b   1.000
_cell.length_c   1.000
_cell.angle_alpha   90.00
_cell.angle_beta   90.00
_cell.angle_gamma   90.00
#
_symmetry.space_group_name_H-M   'P 1'
#
loop_
_entity.id
_entity.type
_entity.pdbx_description
1 polymer ?
#
loop_
_entity_poly.entity_id
_entity_poly.type
_entity_poly.pdbx_seq_one_letter_code
_entity_poly.pdbx_strand_id
1 'polypeptide(L)'
;MSNFKQRTLNFLEIEWATYVERFNRPPVEDGIKRVKTQGYEQFRDMLAHIVAWWEEGMQIILAIAEEREYERKKYDFDMFNAAAVAKYKSWDEAEFLAHFEKMRQKAVANLKSMNEAAWENRRVRSWVNGIFIEHAREHLVGLSRFLAVETLENEWGTYVDAFNRLDDEKKKEFLGKQGVENFHDMLAHVIGWWDEGERIIRGTLNDPNFKWQDHDTDAFNAELTAKYKNVSDADVLAEFEGRRQDLIRLVNELPEEAFANEDIEGWLAADVVEHFDEHALH
;
A
#
# COMPACT_ATOMS: atom_id res chain seq x y z
N MET A 1 -16.92 -11.68 -12.58
CA MET A 1 -15.59 -11.89 -12.00
C MET A 1 -15.64 -11.43 -10.56
N SER A 2 -15.02 -12.17 -9.63
CA SER A 2 -14.87 -11.70 -8.24
C SER A 2 -14.17 -10.34 -8.21
N ASN A 3 -14.64 -9.39 -7.39
CA ASN A 3 -14.02 -8.06 -7.26
C ASN A 3 -12.51 -8.18 -6.98
N PHE A 4 -12.14 -9.19 -6.18
CA PHE A 4 -10.75 -9.48 -5.83
C PHE A 4 -9.85 -9.88 -7.02
N LYS A 5 -10.38 -10.62 -8.01
CA LYS A 5 -9.63 -10.99 -9.22
C LYS A 5 -9.27 -9.75 -10.03
N GLN A 6 -10.26 -8.88 -10.27
CA GLN A 6 -10.02 -7.67 -11.06
C GLN A 6 -9.09 -6.71 -10.33
N ARG A 7 -9.28 -6.53 -9.02
CA ARG A 7 -8.37 -5.78 -8.15
C ARG A 7 -6.92 -6.25 -8.31
N THR A 8 -6.69 -7.57 -8.19
CA THR A 8 -5.36 -8.17 -8.37
C THR A 8 -4.75 -7.89 -9.74
N LEU A 9 -5.55 -8.06 -10.80
CA LEU A 9 -5.08 -7.78 -12.16
C LEU A 9 -4.74 -6.31 -12.35
N ASN A 10 -5.51 -5.39 -11.78
CA ASN A 10 -5.22 -3.96 -11.83
C ASN A 10 -3.91 -3.62 -11.13
N PHE A 11 -3.59 -4.24 -9.99
CA PHE A 11 -2.26 -4.09 -9.37
C PHE A 11 -1.14 -4.47 -10.33
N LEU A 12 -1.26 -5.62 -11.01
CA LEU A 12 -0.24 -6.03 -11.95
C LEU A 12 -0.19 -5.17 -13.22
N GLU A 13 -1.35 -4.78 -13.76
CA GLU A 13 -1.47 -4.11 -15.06
C GLU A 13 -1.35 -2.59 -15.00
N ILE A 14 -1.56 -1.99 -13.83
CA ILE A 14 -1.50 -0.55 -13.61
C ILE A 14 -0.33 -0.25 -12.66
N GLU A 15 -0.41 -0.71 -11.40
CA GLU A 15 0.54 -0.35 -10.36
C GLU A 15 1.95 -0.84 -10.69
N TRP A 16 2.14 -2.16 -10.81
CA TRP A 16 3.43 -2.77 -11.10
C TRP A 16 3.94 -2.45 -12.51
N ALA A 17 3.03 -2.21 -13.47
CA ALA A 17 3.41 -1.90 -14.85
C ALA A 17 4.11 -0.55 -15.01
N THR A 18 3.81 0.40 -14.10
CA THR A 18 4.38 1.76 -14.10
C THR A 18 5.36 1.98 -12.95
N TYR A 19 5.68 0.93 -12.19
CA TYR A 19 6.50 1.00 -10.99
C TYR A 19 7.95 1.44 -11.27
N VAL A 20 8.58 0.88 -12.31
CA VAL A 20 9.94 1.27 -12.74
C VAL A 20 9.95 2.72 -13.27
N GLU A 21 8.90 3.14 -13.97
CA GLU A 21 8.77 4.52 -14.43
C GLU A 21 8.68 5.50 -13.26
N ARG A 22 7.82 5.20 -12.26
CA ARG A 22 7.68 6.04 -11.07
C ARG A 22 8.97 6.12 -10.25
N PHE A 23 9.69 5.00 -10.09
CA PHE A 23 10.98 5.00 -9.42
C PHE A 23 12.01 5.94 -10.09
N ASN A 24 11.97 6.05 -11.42
CA ASN A 24 12.89 6.89 -12.20
C ASN A 24 12.41 8.34 -12.38
N ARG A 25 11.26 8.73 -11.81
CA ARG A 25 10.72 10.09 -11.87
C ARG A 25 11.55 11.11 -11.07
N PRO A 26 11.89 10.87 -9.79
CA PRO A 26 12.73 11.79 -9.02
C PRO A 26 14.22 11.70 -9.44
N PRO A 27 15.07 12.61 -8.96
CA PRO A 27 16.52 12.48 -9.09
C PRO A 27 17.03 11.11 -8.61
N VAL A 28 18.08 10.61 -9.27
CA VAL A 28 18.64 9.27 -9.03
C VAL A 28 19.07 9.09 -7.56
N GLU A 29 19.59 10.15 -6.95
CA GLU A 29 20.03 10.16 -5.56
C GLU A 29 18.88 9.86 -4.59
N ASP A 30 17.67 10.37 -4.87
CA ASP A 30 16.49 10.19 -4.03
C ASP A 30 15.94 8.76 -4.15
N GLY A 31 15.94 8.21 -5.37
CA GLY A 31 15.62 6.79 -5.61
C GLY A 31 16.58 5.86 -4.84
N ILE A 32 17.89 6.13 -4.90
CA ILE A 32 18.90 5.35 -4.15
C ILE A 32 18.69 5.49 -2.63
N LYS A 33 18.40 6.69 -2.14
CA LYS A 33 18.14 6.92 -0.71
C LYS A 33 16.94 6.09 -0.25
N ARG A 34 15.83 6.10 -1.01
CA ARG A 34 14.60 5.36 -0.71
C ARG A 34 14.82 3.84 -0.68
N VAL A 35 15.58 3.31 -1.62
CA VAL A 35 15.93 1.87 -1.65
C VAL A 35 16.78 1.48 -0.44
N LYS A 36 17.73 2.34 -0.04
CA LYS A 36 18.57 2.11 1.15
C LYS A 36 17.80 2.16 2.45
N THR A 37 16.81 3.04 2.59
CA THR A 37 15.95 3.07 3.79
C THR A 37 15.13 1.78 3.94
N GLN A 38 14.88 1.07 2.83
CA GLN A 38 14.23 -0.24 2.82
C GLN A 38 15.23 -1.41 2.97
N GLY A 39 16.52 -1.14 3.19
CA GLY A 39 17.53 -2.17 3.44
C GLY A 39 18.20 -2.76 2.20
N TYR A 40 18.00 -2.17 1.01
CA TYR A 40 18.59 -2.65 -0.25
C TYR A 40 19.73 -1.74 -0.72
N GLU A 41 20.76 -2.29 -1.38
CA GLU A 41 21.87 -1.48 -1.90
C GLU A 41 21.49 -0.74 -3.19
N GLN A 42 20.70 -1.39 -4.05
CA GLN A 42 20.30 -0.90 -5.38
C GLN A 42 18.85 -1.28 -5.69
N PHE A 43 18.21 -0.54 -6.60
CA PHE A 43 16.81 -0.78 -6.99
C PHE A 43 16.60 -2.19 -7.54
N ARG A 44 17.58 -2.69 -8.31
CA ARG A 44 17.62 -4.08 -8.79
C ARG A 44 17.51 -5.10 -7.65
N ASP A 45 18.14 -4.84 -6.50
CA ASP A 45 18.15 -5.79 -5.38
C ASP A 45 16.77 -5.89 -4.72
N MET A 46 16.08 -4.76 -4.60
CA MET A 46 14.68 -4.73 -4.14
C MET A 46 13.75 -5.45 -5.12
N LEU A 47 13.88 -5.19 -6.42
CA LEU A 47 13.10 -5.90 -7.43
C LEU A 47 13.44 -7.40 -7.51
N ALA A 48 14.69 -7.80 -7.25
CA ALA A 48 15.12 -9.19 -7.21
C ALA A 48 14.38 -9.97 -6.11
N HIS A 49 14.24 -9.36 -4.93
CA HIS A 49 13.41 -9.85 -3.84
C HIS A 49 11.94 -9.99 -4.28
N ILE A 50 11.35 -8.94 -4.85
CA ILE A 50 9.94 -8.94 -5.32
C ILE A 50 9.70 -10.07 -6.33
N VAL A 51 10.57 -10.20 -7.34
CA VAL A 51 10.48 -11.25 -8.37
C VAL A 51 10.60 -12.64 -7.76
N ALA A 52 11.47 -12.85 -6.77
CA ALA A 52 11.59 -14.15 -6.11
C ALA A 52 10.29 -14.55 -5.40
N TRP A 53 9.62 -13.60 -4.73
CA TRP A 53 8.31 -13.85 -4.12
C TRP A 53 7.20 -14.07 -5.15
N TRP A 54 7.24 -13.38 -6.29
CA TRP A 54 6.32 -13.68 -7.39
C TRP A 54 6.54 -15.08 -7.94
N GLU A 55 7.80 -15.51 -8.13
CA GLU A 55 8.15 -16.85 -8.59
C GLU A 55 7.64 -17.92 -7.61
N GLU A 56 7.94 -17.79 -6.32
CA GLU A 56 7.53 -18.74 -5.28
C GLU A 56 6.01 -18.74 -5.08
N GLY A 57 5.41 -17.56 -4.92
CA GLY A 57 3.99 -17.40 -4.69
C GLY A 57 3.15 -17.90 -5.87
N MET A 58 3.54 -17.60 -7.11
CA MET A 58 2.81 -18.10 -8.29
C MET A 58 2.89 -19.62 -8.44
N GLN A 59 3.99 -20.27 -8.05
CA GLN A 59 4.05 -21.74 -8.05
C GLN A 59 3.02 -22.34 -7.10
N ILE A 60 2.89 -21.76 -5.90
CA ILE A 60 1.91 -22.21 -4.88
C ILE A 60 0.48 -21.91 -5.34
N ILE A 61 0.23 -20.70 -5.85
CA ILE A 61 -1.09 -20.28 -6.36
C ILE A 61 -1.56 -21.23 -7.46
N LEU A 62 -0.72 -21.51 -8.45
CA LEU A 62 -1.07 -22.39 -9.57
C LEU A 62 -1.24 -23.84 -9.14
N ALA A 63 -0.39 -24.33 -8.23
CA ALA A 63 -0.56 -25.69 -7.70
C ALA A 63 -1.92 -25.84 -7.00
N ILE A 64 -2.34 -24.85 -6.21
CA ILE A 64 -3.66 -24.88 -5.57
C ILE A 64 -4.78 -24.81 -6.62
N ALA A 65 -4.65 -23.94 -7.62
CA ALA A 65 -5.65 -23.76 -8.67
C ALA A 65 -5.84 -25.02 -9.54
N GLU A 66 -4.78 -25.80 -9.72
CA GLU A 66 -4.73 -27.02 -10.52
C GLU A 66 -4.87 -28.30 -9.67
N GLU A 67 -5.16 -28.16 -8.37
CA GLU A 67 -5.26 -29.26 -7.40
C GLU A 67 -4.01 -30.16 -7.35
N ARG A 68 -2.83 -29.59 -7.62
CA ARG A 68 -1.54 -30.28 -7.53
C ARG A 68 -0.98 -30.17 -6.12
N GLU A 69 -0.18 -31.17 -5.74
CA GLU A 69 0.63 -31.11 -4.54
C GLU A 69 1.67 -29.98 -4.64
N TYR A 70 1.91 -29.32 -3.52
CA TYR A 70 2.97 -28.32 -3.36
C TYR A 70 3.56 -28.44 -1.96
N GLU A 71 4.84 -28.10 -1.85
CA GLU A 71 5.53 -28.11 -0.58
C GLU A 71 5.14 -26.89 0.26
N ARG A 72 4.78 -27.14 1.53
CA ARG A 72 4.61 -26.06 2.50
C ARG A 72 5.96 -25.76 3.12
N LYS A 73 6.61 -24.70 2.65
CA LYS A 73 7.86 -24.21 3.21
C LYS A 73 7.58 -23.27 4.38
N LYS A 74 8.40 -23.38 5.42
CA LYS A 74 8.57 -22.31 6.40
C LYS A 74 9.77 -21.48 5.93
N TYR A 75 9.57 -20.19 5.73
CA TYR A 75 10.62 -19.31 5.26
C TYR A 75 11.37 -18.72 6.45
N ASP A 76 12.68 -18.68 6.32
CA ASP A 76 13.50 -17.63 6.89
C ASP A 76 13.52 -16.52 5.84
N PHE A 77 12.78 -15.44 6.09
CA PHE A 77 12.56 -14.38 5.11
C PHE A 77 13.87 -13.67 4.76
N ASP A 78 14.73 -13.42 5.74
CA ASP A 78 16.03 -12.77 5.52
C ASP A 78 16.93 -13.63 4.64
N MET A 79 17.00 -14.94 4.93
CA MET A 79 17.79 -15.88 4.12
C MET A 79 17.24 -16.00 2.69
N PHE A 80 15.91 -16.06 2.54
CA PHE A 80 15.27 -16.13 1.23
C PHE A 80 15.53 -14.86 0.40
N ASN A 81 15.34 -13.68 1.00
CA ASN A 81 15.55 -12.40 0.35
C ASN A 81 17.04 -12.19 -0.02
N ALA A 82 17.96 -12.53 0.88
CA ALA A 82 19.40 -12.48 0.59
C ALA A 82 19.80 -13.40 -0.57
N ALA A 83 19.23 -14.60 -0.64
CA ALA A 83 19.46 -15.53 -1.74
C ALA A 83 18.90 -15.00 -3.07
N ALA A 84 17.73 -14.34 -3.04
CA ALA A 84 17.14 -13.69 -4.21
C ALA A 84 18.05 -12.58 -4.75
N VAL A 85 18.54 -11.69 -3.88
CA VAL A 85 19.50 -10.64 -4.26
C VAL A 85 20.77 -11.25 -4.83
N ALA A 86 21.34 -12.28 -4.17
CA ALA A 86 22.55 -12.94 -4.64
C ALA A 86 22.39 -13.60 -6.03
N LYS A 87 21.22 -14.19 -6.32
CA LYS A 87 20.89 -14.83 -7.61
C LYS A 87 21.00 -13.86 -8.79
N TYR A 88 20.62 -12.60 -8.60
CA TYR A 88 20.57 -11.60 -9.67
C TYR A 88 21.70 -10.55 -9.59
N LYS A 89 22.59 -10.64 -8.60
CA LYS A 89 23.65 -9.66 -8.34
C LYS A 89 24.57 -9.38 -9.54
N SER A 90 24.84 -10.39 -10.36
CA SER A 90 25.72 -10.27 -11.53
C SER A 90 25.00 -9.88 -12.83
N TRP A 91 23.67 -9.71 -12.80
CA TRP A 91 22.90 -9.38 -13.99
C TRP A 91 23.09 -7.92 -14.36
N ASP A 92 23.14 -7.65 -15.66
CA ASP A 92 23.01 -6.28 -16.16
C ASP A 92 21.65 -5.69 -15.76
N GLU A 93 21.61 -4.38 -15.51
CA GLU A 93 20.39 -3.72 -15.03
C GLU A 93 19.27 -3.75 -16.07
N ALA A 94 19.58 -3.48 -17.34
CA ALA A 94 18.56 -3.50 -18.39
C ALA A 94 18.06 -4.93 -18.65
N GLU A 95 18.95 -5.93 -18.60
CA GLU A 95 18.58 -7.34 -18.65
C GLU A 95 17.63 -7.72 -17.50
N PHE A 96 17.94 -7.30 -16.28
CA PHE A 96 17.12 -7.60 -15.12
C PHE A 96 15.76 -6.90 -15.17
N LEU A 97 15.69 -5.63 -15.58
CA LEU A 97 14.42 -4.91 -15.74
C LEU A 97 13.52 -5.56 -16.79
N ALA A 98 14.10 -6.06 -17.90
CA ALA A 98 13.35 -6.85 -18.88
C ALA A 98 12.83 -8.17 -18.29
N HIS A 99 13.59 -8.82 -17.41
CA HIS A 99 13.15 -10.02 -16.68
C HIS A 99 12.02 -9.71 -15.70
N PHE A 100 12.12 -8.62 -14.93
CA PHE A 100 11.04 -8.14 -14.04
C PHE A 100 9.73 -7.97 -14.82
N GLU A 101 9.76 -7.25 -15.94
CA GLU A 101 8.57 -7.00 -16.75
C GLU A 101 8.00 -8.30 -17.35
N LYS A 102 8.87 -9.19 -17.81
CA LYS A 102 8.46 -10.52 -18.30
C LYS A 102 7.78 -11.33 -17.21
N MET A 103 8.27 -11.28 -15.97
CA MET A 103 7.68 -11.98 -14.84
C MET A 103 6.32 -11.39 -14.45
N ARG A 104 6.17 -10.06 -14.47
CA ARG A 104 4.88 -9.38 -14.28
C ARG A 104 3.85 -9.83 -15.32
N GLN A 105 4.20 -9.78 -16.61
CA GLN A 105 3.32 -10.20 -17.71
C GLN A 105 2.94 -11.68 -17.63
N LYS A 106 3.90 -12.54 -17.24
CA LYS A 106 3.64 -13.97 -17.01
C LYS A 106 2.66 -14.17 -15.85
N ALA A 107 2.80 -13.43 -14.75
CA ALA A 107 1.85 -13.49 -13.63
C ALA A 107 0.43 -13.10 -14.09
N VAL A 108 0.29 -12.00 -14.84
CA VAL A 108 -1.00 -11.58 -15.43
C VAL A 108 -1.61 -12.70 -16.27
N ALA A 109 -0.85 -13.28 -17.21
CA ALA A 109 -1.35 -14.34 -18.09
C ALA A 109 -1.82 -15.57 -17.29
N ASN A 110 -1.01 -16.01 -16.33
CA ASN A 110 -1.33 -17.13 -15.45
C ASN A 110 -2.61 -16.87 -14.65
N LEU A 111 -2.71 -15.74 -13.96
CA LEU A 111 -3.87 -15.35 -13.15
C LEU A 111 -5.15 -15.21 -14.00
N LYS A 112 -5.05 -14.70 -15.23
CA LYS A 112 -6.19 -14.65 -16.16
C LYS A 112 -6.67 -16.04 -16.56
N SER A 113 -5.76 -16.99 -16.73
CA SER A 113 -6.07 -18.38 -17.13
C SER A 113 -6.58 -19.27 -15.99
N MET A 114 -6.42 -18.86 -14.74
CA MET A 114 -6.90 -19.62 -13.58
C MET A 114 -8.43 -19.74 -13.57
N ASN A 115 -8.92 -20.92 -13.17
CA ASN A 115 -10.33 -21.17 -12.91
C ASN A 115 -10.88 -20.18 -11.87
N GLU A 116 -12.09 -19.63 -12.11
CA GLU A 116 -12.77 -18.70 -11.20
C GLU A 116 -12.90 -19.27 -9.77
N ALA A 117 -13.12 -20.58 -9.63
CA ALA A 117 -13.22 -21.21 -8.30
C ALA A 117 -11.94 -21.08 -7.46
N ALA A 118 -10.76 -20.99 -8.10
CA ALA A 118 -9.49 -20.83 -7.40
C ALA A 118 -9.39 -19.46 -6.70
N TRP A 119 -10.07 -18.43 -7.21
CA TRP A 119 -10.09 -17.10 -6.62
C TRP A 119 -10.88 -17.02 -5.31
N GLU A 120 -11.75 -17.99 -5.05
CA GLU A 120 -12.46 -18.11 -3.77
C GLU A 120 -11.66 -18.89 -2.71
N ASN A 121 -10.53 -19.51 -3.12
CA ASN A 121 -9.67 -20.20 -2.17
C ASN A 121 -8.92 -19.18 -1.29
N ARG A 122 -9.15 -19.26 0.03
CA ARG A 122 -8.52 -18.36 1.03
C ARG A 122 -7.00 -18.29 0.90
N ARG A 123 -6.33 -19.41 0.58
CA ARG A 123 -4.87 -19.45 0.48
C ARG A 123 -4.37 -18.81 -0.81
N VAL A 124 -5.08 -18.98 -1.92
CA VAL A 124 -4.80 -18.22 -3.16
C VAL A 124 -4.93 -16.73 -2.88
N ARG A 125 -6.03 -16.30 -2.24
CA ARG A 125 -6.25 -14.90 -1.89
C ARG A 125 -5.14 -14.35 -0.99
N SER A 126 -4.71 -15.10 0.02
CA SER A 126 -3.63 -14.70 0.91
C SER A 126 -2.29 -14.54 0.19
N TRP A 127 -1.91 -15.48 -0.68
CA TRP A 127 -0.68 -15.37 -1.46
C TRP A 127 -0.72 -14.19 -2.44
N VAL A 128 -1.84 -14.05 -3.15
CA VAL A 128 -2.06 -12.94 -4.08
C VAL A 128 -1.98 -11.59 -3.35
N ASN A 129 -2.61 -11.47 -2.18
CA ASN A 129 -2.59 -10.24 -1.39
C ASN A 129 -1.16 -9.89 -0.99
N GLY A 130 -0.43 -10.84 -0.38
CA GLY A 130 0.94 -10.60 0.08
C GLY A 130 1.89 -10.19 -1.04
N ILE A 131 1.95 -10.97 -2.12
CA ILE A 131 3.02 -10.80 -3.11
C ILE A 131 2.74 -9.71 -4.15
N PHE A 132 1.48 -9.32 -4.37
CA PHE A 132 1.13 -8.31 -5.39
C PHE A 132 0.52 -7.03 -4.81
N ILE A 133 -0.20 -7.10 -3.69
CA ILE A 133 -0.93 -5.94 -3.13
C ILE A 133 -0.09 -5.33 -2.01
N GLU A 134 0.17 -6.11 -0.95
CA GLU A 134 0.95 -5.65 0.22
C GLU A 134 2.38 -5.26 -0.19
N HIS A 135 3.08 -6.09 -0.96
CA HIS A 135 4.41 -5.76 -1.47
C HIS A 135 4.47 -4.46 -2.29
N ALA A 136 3.38 -4.04 -2.96
CA ALA A 136 3.38 -2.79 -3.72
C ALA A 136 3.40 -1.58 -2.78
N ARG A 137 2.74 -1.69 -1.63
CA ARG A 137 2.74 -0.66 -0.57
C ARG A 137 4.00 -0.71 0.29
N GLU A 138 4.39 -1.91 0.73
CA GLU A 138 5.60 -2.12 1.53
C GLU A 138 6.86 -1.60 0.81
N HIS A 139 6.93 -1.78 -0.50
CA HIS A 139 8.01 -1.26 -1.33
C HIS A 139 7.55 -0.05 -2.14
N LEU A 140 6.89 0.93 -1.54
CA LEU A 140 6.45 2.11 -2.27
C LEU A 140 7.64 2.91 -2.83
N VAL A 141 7.77 2.97 -4.16
CA VAL A 141 8.82 3.75 -4.86
C VAL A 141 8.39 5.17 -5.19
N GLY A 142 7.09 5.40 -5.22
CA GLY A 142 6.43 6.64 -5.58
C GLY A 142 4.96 6.32 -5.82
N LEU A 143 4.08 7.16 -5.30
CA LEU A 143 2.65 6.94 -5.32
C LEU A 143 2.07 7.10 -6.72
N SER A 144 1.09 6.25 -7.03
CA SER A 144 0.24 6.40 -8.19
C SER A 144 -1.18 6.82 -7.78
N ARG A 145 -1.89 7.48 -8.69
CA ARG A 145 -3.34 7.72 -8.51
C ARG A 145 -4.08 6.43 -8.21
N PHE A 146 -3.73 5.34 -8.91
CA PHE A 146 -4.34 4.05 -8.71
C PHE A 146 -4.18 3.58 -7.26
N LEU A 147 -2.96 3.55 -6.72
CA LEU A 147 -2.70 3.03 -5.39
C LEU A 147 -3.39 3.87 -4.29
N ALA A 148 -3.39 5.19 -4.44
CA ALA A 148 -4.08 6.08 -3.50
C ALA A 148 -5.59 5.81 -3.47
N VAL A 149 -6.25 5.79 -4.63
CA VAL A 149 -7.68 5.51 -4.73
C VAL A 149 -8.00 4.09 -4.26
N GLU A 150 -7.19 3.11 -4.67
CA GLU A 150 -7.36 1.71 -4.32
C GLU A 150 -7.34 1.51 -2.80
N THR A 151 -6.38 2.14 -2.11
CA THR A 151 -6.25 2.09 -0.65
C THR A 151 -7.44 2.76 0.03
N LEU A 152 -7.86 3.95 -0.45
CA LEU A 152 -9.05 4.63 0.08
C LEU A 152 -10.32 3.79 -0.12
N GLU A 153 -10.48 3.11 -1.26
CA GLU A 153 -11.68 2.35 -1.59
C GLU A 153 -11.76 1.00 -0.88
N ASN A 154 -10.66 0.25 -0.81
CA ASN A 154 -10.68 -1.15 -0.40
C ASN A 154 -10.12 -1.36 1.00
N GLU A 155 -9.08 -0.61 1.37
CA GLU A 155 -8.46 -0.74 2.69
C GLU A 155 -9.23 0.11 3.70
N TRP A 156 -9.13 1.44 3.59
CA TRP A 156 -9.89 2.36 4.43
C TRP A 156 -11.40 2.16 4.33
N GLY A 157 -11.91 1.82 3.14
CA GLY A 157 -13.33 1.56 2.92
C GLY A 157 -13.87 0.33 3.64
N THR A 158 -13.02 -0.58 4.10
CA THR A 158 -13.42 -1.75 4.91
C THR A 158 -12.93 -1.69 6.36
N TYR A 159 -12.17 -0.67 6.72
CA TYR A 159 -11.47 -0.56 8.00
C TYR A 159 -12.39 -0.62 9.22
N VAL A 160 -13.47 0.19 9.23
CA VAL A 160 -14.47 0.20 10.30
C VAL A 160 -15.16 -1.16 10.45
N ASP A 161 -15.58 -1.74 9.32
CA ASP A 161 -16.24 -3.05 9.30
C ASP A 161 -15.31 -4.17 9.77
N ALA A 162 -14.03 -4.10 9.38
CA ALA A 162 -13.02 -5.06 9.80
C ALA A 162 -12.76 -4.96 11.30
N PHE A 163 -12.63 -3.74 11.85
CA PHE A 163 -12.48 -3.52 13.29
C PHE A 163 -13.69 -4.05 14.05
N ASN A 164 -14.91 -3.79 13.57
CA ASN A 164 -16.14 -4.23 14.22
C ASN A 164 -16.28 -5.76 14.29
N ARG A 165 -15.71 -6.49 13.32
CA ARG A 165 -15.68 -7.97 13.30
C ARG A 165 -14.68 -8.58 14.27
N LEU A 166 -13.75 -7.81 14.81
CA LEU A 166 -12.84 -8.29 15.85
C LEU A 166 -13.62 -8.59 17.13
N ASP A 167 -13.15 -9.60 17.86
CA ASP A 167 -13.56 -9.84 19.24
C ASP A 167 -13.00 -8.78 20.19
N ASP A 168 -13.58 -8.65 21.39
CA ASP A 168 -13.23 -7.58 22.33
C ASP A 168 -11.76 -7.63 22.78
N GLU A 169 -11.17 -8.83 22.85
CA GLU A 169 -9.76 -9.01 23.21
C GLU A 169 -8.85 -8.42 22.13
N LYS A 170 -9.10 -8.74 20.86
CA LYS A 170 -8.34 -8.18 19.72
C LYS A 170 -8.57 -6.70 19.53
N LYS A 171 -9.78 -6.19 19.76
CA LYS A 171 -10.04 -4.73 19.75
C LYS A 171 -9.16 -4.03 20.78
N LYS A 172 -9.10 -4.56 22.00
CA LYS A 172 -8.28 -4.00 23.07
C LYS A 172 -6.77 -4.11 22.77
N GLU A 173 -6.32 -5.25 22.25
CA GLU A 173 -4.92 -5.42 21.84
C GLU A 173 -4.54 -4.42 20.76
N PHE A 174 -5.36 -4.30 19.71
CA PHE A 174 -5.16 -3.35 18.64
C PHE A 174 -5.08 -1.91 19.17
N LEU A 175 -6.11 -1.43 19.85
CA LEU A 175 -6.14 -0.05 20.38
C LEU A 175 -4.96 0.23 21.33
N GLY A 176 -4.58 -0.77 22.14
CA GLY A 176 -3.42 -0.68 23.02
C GLY A 176 -2.08 -0.55 22.27
N LYS A 177 -1.89 -1.27 21.15
CA LYS A 177 -0.71 -1.10 20.27
C LYS A 177 -0.67 0.27 19.62
N GLN A 178 -1.85 0.80 19.29
CA GLN A 178 -2.02 2.10 18.66
C GLN A 178 -1.91 3.28 19.65
N GLY A 179 -1.85 3.00 20.96
CA GLY A 179 -1.71 4.03 21.98
C GLY A 179 -2.98 4.88 22.21
N VAL A 180 -4.14 4.41 21.76
CA VAL A 180 -5.43 5.12 21.89
C VAL A 180 -6.39 4.36 22.80
N GLU A 181 -7.31 5.07 23.45
CA GLU A 181 -8.24 4.47 24.41
C GLU A 181 -9.38 3.71 23.73
N ASN A 182 -9.86 4.23 22.60
CA ASN A 182 -11.04 3.73 21.90
C ASN A 182 -10.92 3.95 20.38
N PHE A 183 -11.80 3.32 19.61
CA PHE A 183 -11.77 3.43 18.15
C PHE A 183 -12.24 4.80 17.65
N HIS A 184 -13.02 5.54 18.45
CA HIS A 184 -13.39 6.91 18.13
C HIS A 184 -12.14 7.80 18.03
N ASP A 185 -11.22 7.70 18.99
CA ASP A 185 -9.96 8.45 18.98
C ASP A 185 -9.06 8.05 17.80
N MET A 186 -9.06 6.76 17.41
CA MET A 186 -8.37 6.30 16.21
C MET A 186 -8.93 6.98 14.94
N LEU A 187 -10.25 7.01 14.77
CA LEU A 187 -10.84 7.64 13.60
C LEU A 187 -10.66 9.16 13.61
N ALA A 188 -10.74 9.81 14.77
CA ALA A 188 -10.45 11.23 14.92
C ALA A 188 -9.01 11.57 14.51
N HIS A 189 -8.04 10.73 14.88
CA HIS A 189 -6.66 10.83 14.44
C HIS A 189 -6.54 10.75 12.91
N VAL A 190 -7.12 9.72 12.29
CA VAL A 190 -7.08 9.55 10.82
C VAL A 190 -7.73 10.71 10.09
N ILE A 191 -8.93 11.15 10.53
CA ILE A 191 -9.63 12.31 9.95
C ILE A 191 -8.75 13.57 9.99
N GLY A 192 -8.07 13.80 11.12
CA GLY A 192 -7.26 15.00 11.29
C GLY A 192 -6.06 15.07 10.35
N TRP A 193 -5.36 13.95 10.14
CA TRP A 193 -4.27 13.87 9.17
C TRP A 193 -4.79 14.03 7.74
N TRP A 194 -5.90 13.40 7.39
CA TRP A 194 -6.54 13.61 6.07
C TRP A 194 -6.94 15.06 5.80
N ASP A 195 -7.51 15.76 6.79
CA ASP A 195 -7.84 17.18 6.68
C ASP A 195 -6.58 18.03 6.45
N GLU A 196 -5.47 17.70 7.11
CA GLU A 196 -4.21 18.41 6.97
C GLU A 196 -3.53 18.15 5.62
N GLY A 197 -3.47 16.88 5.19
CA GLY A 197 -2.99 16.50 3.87
C GLY A 197 -3.79 17.17 2.76
N GLU A 198 -5.14 17.17 2.84
CA GLU A 198 -5.99 17.87 1.86
C GLU A 198 -5.68 19.38 1.82
N ARG A 199 -5.50 20.03 2.99
CA ARG A 199 -5.15 21.45 3.08
C ARG A 199 -3.82 21.73 2.36
N ILE A 200 -2.81 20.89 2.55
CA ILE A 200 -1.48 21.07 1.97
C ILE A 200 -1.50 20.81 0.47
N ILE A 201 -2.17 19.75 0.02
CA ILE A 201 -2.32 19.43 -1.41
C ILE A 201 -3.01 20.60 -2.13
N ARG A 202 -4.14 21.07 -1.61
CA ARG A 202 -4.88 22.20 -2.22
C ARG A 202 -4.08 23.50 -2.16
N GLY A 203 -3.35 23.75 -1.07
CA GLY A 203 -2.47 24.91 -0.95
C GLY A 203 -1.40 24.92 -2.04
N THR A 204 -0.69 23.81 -2.18
CA THR A 204 0.40 23.60 -3.14
C THR A 204 -0.08 23.71 -4.59
N LEU A 205 -1.28 23.21 -4.91
CA LEU A 205 -1.87 23.32 -6.25
C LEU A 205 -2.24 24.76 -6.62
N ASN A 206 -2.74 25.54 -5.65
CA ASN A 206 -3.28 26.87 -5.91
C ASN A 206 -2.23 27.98 -5.83
N ASP A 207 -1.15 27.76 -5.07
CA ASP A 207 -0.05 28.72 -4.91
C ASP A 207 1.31 28.01 -4.92
N PRO A 208 2.17 28.24 -5.92
CA PRO A 208 3.51 27.65 -5.96
C PRO A 208 4.44 28.15 -4.84
N ASN A 209 4.07 29.22 -4.14
CA ASN A 209 4.79 29.72 -2.95
C ASN A 209 4.15 29.26 -1.64
N PHE A 210 3.12 28.42 -1.69
CA PHE A 210 2.53 27.84 -0.49
C PHE A 210 3.62 27.19 0.36
N LYS A 211 3.56 27.49 1.66
CA LYS A 211 4.41 26.87 2.67
C LYS A 211 3.52 26.35 3.76
N TRP A 212 3.80 25.13 4.19
CA TRP A 212 3.20 24.50 5.34
C TRP A 212 4.26 24.36 6.44
N GLN A 213 3.79 24.15 7.66
CA GLN A 213 4.65 23.97 8.83
C GLN A 213 4.49 22.54 9.30
N ASP A 214 5.61 21.89 9.62
CA ASP A 214 5.58 20.61 10.31
C ASP A 214 4.85 20.77 11.64
N HIS A 215 4.00 19.80 11.96
CA HIS A 215 3.41 19.69 13.27
C HIS A 215 4.33 18.90 14.19
N ASP A 216 4.34 19.27 15.47
CA ASP A 216 4.70 18.30 16.50
C ASP A 216 3.59 17.25 16.52
N THR A 217 3.90 16.03 16.06
CA THR A 217 2.94 14.94 15.87
C THR A 217 2.16 14.64 17.15
N ASP A 218 2.82 14.65 18.30
CA ASP A 218 2.17 14.36 19.59
C ASP A 218 1.22 15.49 20.00
N ALA A 219 1.65 16.74 19.82
CA ALA A 219 0.81 17.90 20.10
C ALA A 219 -0.43 17.95 19.19
N PHE A 220 -0.25 17.71 17.88
CA PHE A 220 -1.35 17.69 16.92
C PHE A 220 -2.33 16.56 17.20
N ASN A 221 -1.83 15.35 17.50
CA ASN A 221 -2.68 14.23 17.90
C ASN A 221 -3.50 14.55 19.17
N ALA A 222 -2.90 15.20 20.17
CA ALA A 222 -3.61 15.63 21.37
C ALA A 222 -4.70 16.69 21.08
N GLU A 223 -4.46 17.60 20.13
CA GLU A 223 -5.45 18.57 19.65
C GLU A 223 -6.63 17.87 18.98
N LEU A 224 -6.38 16.86 18.15
CA LEU A 224 -7.42 16.06 17.49
C LEU A 224 -8.29 15.33 18.52
N THR A 225 -7.69 14.65 19.51
CA THR A 225 -8.45 14.02 20.59
C THR A 225 -9.31 15.04 21.34
N ALA A 226 -8.78 16.24 21.63
CA ALA A 226 -9.54 17.29 22.28
C ALA A 226 -10.69 17.84 21.41
N LYS A 227 -10.48 17.97 20.10
CA LYS A 227 -11.47 18.42 19.11
C LYS A 227 -12.66 17.46 19.03
N TYR A 228 -12.41 16.16 19.00
CA TYR A 228 -13.45 15.15 18.82
C TYR A 228 -14.08 14.63 20.11
N LYS A 229 -13.51 14.93 21.30
CA LYS A 229 -13.97 14.44 22.61
C LYS A 229 -15.48 14.50 22.89
N ASN A 230 -16.17 15.53 22.38
CA ASN A 230 -17.61 15.72 22.62
C ASN A 230 -18.48 15.42 21.38
N VAL A 231 -17.87 14.93 20.30
CA VAL A 231 -18.56 14.45 19.10
C VAL A 231 -19.09 13.05 19.41
N SER A 232 -20.20 12.64 18.80
CA SER A 232 -20.70 11.27 19.01
C SER A 232 -19.94 10.28 18.12
N ASP A 233 -19.86 9.01 18.53
CA ASP A 233 -19.25 7.95 17.70
C ASP A 233 -19.88 7.87 16.30
N ALA A 234 -21.20 8.06 16.23
CA ALA A 234 -21.93 8.03 14.95
C ALA A 234 -21.52 9.20 14.04
N ASP A 235 -21.30 10.39 14.61
CA ASP A 235 -20.87 11.56 13.84
C ASP A 235 -19.40 11.43 13.40
N VAL A 236 -18.51 10.88 14.25
CA VAL A 236 -17.11 10.61 13.86
C VAL A 236 -17.04 9.56 12.74
N LEU A 237 -17.86 8.51 12.81
CA LEU A 237 -17.96 7.52 11.74
C LEU A 237 -18.45 8.13 10.42
N ALA A 238 -19.46 8.99 10.49
CA ALA A 238 -19.99 9.68 9.32
C ALA A 238 -18.96 10.65 8.72
N GLU A 239 -18.19 11.35 9.57
CA GLU A 239 -17.13 12.25 9.15
C GLU A 239 -15.96 11.49 8.51
N PHE A 240 -15.52 10.38 9.11
CA PHE A 240 -14.50 9.50 8.54
C PHE A 240 -14.88 9.06 7.13
N GLU A 241 -16.09 8.54 6.95
CA GLU A 241 -16.55 8.11 5.63
C GLU A 241 -16.68 9.31 4.66
N GLY A 242 -17.18 10.45 5.13
CA GLY A 242 -17.24 11.68 4.34
C GLY A 242 -15.86 12.09 3.82
N ARG A 243 -14.86 12.15 4.70
CA ARG A 243 -13.47 12.52 4.34
C ARG A 243 -12.81 11.52 3.41
N ARG A 244 -13.04 10.22 3.61
CA ARG A 244 -12.57 9.19 2.69
C ARG A 244 -13.10 9.41 1.28
N GLN A 245 -14.40 9.71 1.15
CA GLN A 245 -15.02 10.01 -0.15
C GLN A 245 -14.51 11.34 -0.73
N ASP A 246 -14.24 12.35 0.09
CA ASP A 246 -13.69 13.63 -0.34
C ASP A 246 -12.28 13.47 -0.89
N LEU A 247 -11.42 12.68 -0.22
CA LEU A 247 -10.08 12.34 -0.71
C LEU A 247 -10.12 11.55 -2.01
N ILE A 248 -11.03 10.57 -2.16
CA ILE A 248 -11.20 9.83 -3.42
C ILE A 248 -11.51 10.80 -4.56
N ARG A 249 -12.41 11.78 -4.33
CA ARG A 249 -12.73 12.80 -5.35
C ARG A 249 -11.53 13.69 -5.64
N LEU A 250 -10.85 14.20 -4.60
CA LEU A 250 -9.65 15.01 -4.74
C LEU A 250 -8.61 14.29 -5.61
N VAL A 251 -8.23 13.06 -5.25
CA VAL A 251 -7.20 12.26 -5.94
C VAL A 251 -7.58 11.98 -7.40
N ASN A 252 -8.85 11.71 -7.68
CA ASN A 252 -9.33 11.51 -9.05
C ASN A 252 -9.33 12.80 -9.89
N GLU A 253 -9.51 13.97 -9.26
CA GLU A 253 -9.48 15.28 -9.92
C GLU A 253 -8.06 15.84 -10.07
N LEU A 254 -7.07 15.28 -9.37
CA LEU A 254 -5.67 15.70 -9.50
C LEU A 254 -5.16 15.46 -10.94
N PRO A 255 -4.52 16.47 -11.56
CA PRO A 255 -3.85 16.27 -12.84
C PRO A 255 -2.65 15.32 -12.66
N GLU A 256 -2.23 14.63 -13.72
CA GLU A 256 -1.19 13.60 -13.63
C GLU A 256 0.15 14.17 -13.12
N GLU A 257 0.49 15.39 -13.54
CA GLU A 257 1.67 16.11 -13.09
C GLU A 257 1.67 16.43 -11.58
N ALA A 258 0.52 16.39 -10.89
CA ALA A 258 0.48 16.59 -9.44
C ALA A 258 1.23 15.49 -8.69
N PHE A 259 1.25 14.25 -9.22
CA PHE A 259 2.01 13.15 -8.64
C PHE A 259 3.53 13.26 -8.91
N ALA A 260 3.97 14.26 -9.67
CA ALA A 260 5.38 14.60 -9.82
C ALA A 260 5.83 15.72 -8.85
N ASN A 261 4.90 16.33 -8.12
CA ASN A 261 5.21 17.26 -7.06
C ASN A 261 5.46 16.47 -5.75
N GLU A 262 6.65 16.63 -5.17
CA GLU A 262 7.09 15.87 -3.99
C GLU A 262 6.22 16.12 -2.75
N ASP A 263 5.71 17.35 -2.56
CA ASP A 263 4.82 17.65 -1.44
C ASP A 263 3.47 16.92 -1.62
N ILE A 264 2.86 17.00 -2.81
CA ILE A 264 1.57 16.36 -3.07
C ILE A 264 1.68 14.83 -3.02
N GLU A 265 2.69 14.28 -3.67
CA GLU A 265 2.95 12.84 -3.70
C GLU A 265 3.27 12.31 -2.29
N GLY A 266 4.16 13.00 -1.58
CA GLY A 266 4.58 12.62 -0.22
C GLY A 266 3.44 12.64 0.78
N TRP A 267 2.59 13.67 0.77
CA TRP A 267 1.43 13.74 1.66
C TRP A 267 0.40 12.66 1.38
N LEU A 268 0.12 12.36 0.11
CA LEU A 268 -0.78 11.26 -0.23
C LEU A 268 -0.16 9.89 0.12
N ALA A 269 1.14 9.72 -0.04
CA ALA A 269 1.82 8.48 0.32
C ALA A 269 1.74 8.25 1.84
N ALA A 270 2.14 9.27 2.61
CA ALA A 270 2.13 9.25 4.07
C ALA A 270 0.71 9.04 4.62
N ASP A 271 -0.24 9.93 4.32
CA ASP A 271 -1.53 9.97 5.04
C ASP A 271 -2.58 8.98 4.51
N VAL A 272 -2.36 8.41 3.32
CA VAL A 272 -3.32 7.46 2.74
C VAL A 272 -2.77 6.04 2.77
N VAL A 273 -1.55 5.82 2.29
CA VAL A 273 -1.02 4.47 2.07
C VAL A 273 -0.25 4.00 3.29
N GLU A 274 0.79 4.73 3.68
CA GLU A 274 1.65 4.39 4.81
C GLU A 274 0.86 4.45 6.12
N HIS A 275 0.01 5.46 6.29
CA HIS A 275 -0.85 5.61 7.47
C HIS A 275 -1.86 4.47 7.62
N PHE A 276 -2.34 3.90 6.51
CA PHE A 276 -3.15 2.69 6.58
C PHE A 276 -2.33 1.51 7.10
N ASP A 277 -1.14 1.28 6.52
CA ASP A 277 -0.31 0.14 6.88
C ASP A 277 0.18 0.24 8.35
N GLU A 278 0.41 1.45 8.88
CA GLU A 278 0.70 1.69 10.30
C GLU A 278 -0.47 1.32 11.24
N HIS A 279 -1.71 1.52 10.76
CA HIS A 279 -2.93 1.28 11.54
C HIS A 279 -3.70 0.03 11.10
N ALA A 280 -3.11 -0.81 10.26
CA ALA A 280 -3.77 -2.00 9.76
C ALA A 280 -4.05 -3.02 10.88
N LEU A 281 -5.16 -3.75 10.75
CA LEU A 281 -5.70 -4.67 11.78
C LEU A 281 -5.02 -6.06 11.78
N HIS A 282 -3.70 -6.11 11.59
CA HIS A 282 -2.92 -7.36 11.46
C HIS A 282 -2.74 -8.14 12.77
#